data_AF-A0A956IFQ6-F1
#
_entry.id   AF-A0A956IFQ6-F1
#
_cell.length_a   1.000
_cell.length_b   1.000
_cell.length_c   1.000
_cell.angle_alpha   90.00
_cell.angle_beta   90.00
_cell.angle_gamma   90.00
#
_symmetry.space_group_name_H-M   'P 1'
#
loop_
_entity.id
_entity.type
_entity.pdbx_description
1 polymer ?
#
loop_
_entity_poly.entity_id
_entity_poly.type
_entity_poly.pdbx_seq_one_letter_code
_entity_poly.pdbx_strand_id
1 'polypeptide(L)'
;MTRAPLLFLLLSACVVPTEDVPDECDEAPSVTWQTFGRGFLTTHCQGCHASTAPDRRGAPPGLAFDDEASVAQHRDAILASVTGDTPTMPPNGGPTQDDRDRVALWLLCDPP
;
A
#
# COMPACT_ATOMS: atom_id res chain seq x y z
N MET A 1 19.60 55.09 -40.16
CA MET A 1 20.33 53.81 -39.95
C MET A 1 20.71 53.70 -38.48
N THR A 2 19.94 52.98 -37.66
CA THR A 2 20.46 52.32 -36.44
C THR A 2 19.44 51.28 -35.99
N ARG A 3 19.94 50.06 -35.80
CA ARG A 3 19.18 48.81 -35.63
C ARG A 3 18.65 48.70 -34.20
N ALA A 4 17.39 48.27 -34.05
CA ALA A 4 16.87 47.79 -32.79
C ALA A 4 17.53 46.44 -32.43
N PRO A 5 18.04 46.22 -31.20
CA PRO A 5 18.53 44.92 -30.80
C PRO A 5 17.34 44.06 -30.39
N LEU A 6 17.20 42.95 -31.11
CA LEU A 6 16.31 41.84 -30.82
C LEU A 6 16.75 41.21 -29.49
N LEU A 7 15.96 41.42 -28.42
CA LEU A 7 16.13 40.78 -27.13
C LEU A 7 15.77 39.30 -27.28
N PHE A 8 16.79 38.46 -27.47
CA PHE A 8 16.66 37.01 -27.60
C PHE A 8 16.37 36.42 -26.21
N LEU A 9 15.09 36.17 -25.94
CA LEU A 9 14.61 35.48 -24.74
C LEU A 9 15.08 34.02 -24.81
N LEU A 10 16.15 33.69 -24.09
CA LEU A 10 16.64 32.32 -23.93
C LEU A 10 15.72 31.57 -22.95
N LEU A 11 14.67 30.92 -23.48
CA LEU A 11 13.94 29.88 -22.74
C LEU A 11 14.86 28.67 -22.62
N SER A 12 15.59 28.59 -21.51
CA SER A 12 16.31 27.38 -21.11
C SER A 12 15.28 26.36 -20.63
N ALA A 13 14.82 25.49 -21.54
CA ALA A 13 14.03 24.33 -21.18
C ALA A 13 14.94 23.37 -20.40
N CYS A 14 14.74 23.27 -19.09
CA CYS A 14 15.29 22.16 -18.32
C CYS A 14 14.56 20.88 -18.76
N VAL A 15 15.09 20.19 -19.76
CA VAL A 15 14.75 18.79 -19.99
C VAL A 15 15.42 18.00 -18.86
N VAL A 16 14.67 17.75 -17.79
CA VAL A 16 15.05 16.73 -16.81
C VAL A 16 14.91 15.39 -17.54
N PRO A 17 15.98 14.61 -17.70
CA PRO A 17 15.83 13.22 -18.09
C PRO A 17 14.94 12.57 -17.04
N THR A 18 13.77 12.08 -17.44
CA THR A 18 13.06 11.10 -16.64
C THR A 18 13.92 9.84 -16.68
N GLU A 19 14.78 9.69 -15.69
CA GLU A 19 15.37 8.39 -15.39
C GLU A 19 14.19 7.42 -15.25
N ASP A 20 14.21 6.30 -15.96
CA ASP A 20 13.29 5.18 -15.75
C ASP A 20 13.53 4.71 -14.31
N VAL A 21 12.81 5.31 -13.35
CA VAL A 21 12.72 4.78 -12.00
C VAL A 21 11.86 3.54 -12.14
N PRO A 22 12.40 2.33 -11.87
CA PRO A 22 11.60 1.12 -11.91
C PRO A 22 10.38 1.30 -11.01
N ASP A 23 9.20 0.92 -11.48
CA ASP A 23 8.04 0.79 -10.59
C ASP A 23 8.45 -0.20 -9.49
N GLU A 24 8.29 0.17 -8.22
CA GLU A 24 8.64 -0.72 -7.09
C GLU A 24 7.97 -2.09 -7.22
N CYS A 25 6.88 -2.17 -7.98
CA CYS A 25 6.16 -3.39 -8.31
C CYS A 25 6.79 -4.25 -9.42
N ASP A 26 7.57 -3.67 -10.35
CA ASP A 26 8.14 -4.40 -11.49
C ASP A 26 9.27 -5.35 -11.07
N GLU A 27 10.06 -4.96 -10.07
CA GLU A 27 11.18 -5.77 -9.55
C GLU A 27 10.83 -6.53 -8.26
N ALA A 28 9.63 -6.31 -7.72
CA ALA A 28 9.19 -6.91 -6.48
C ALA A 28 8.95 -8.43 -6.59
N PRO A 29 9.24 -9.20 -5.52
CA PRO A 29 8.83 -10.59 -5.48
C PRO A 29 7.31 -10.70 -5.50
N SER A 30 6.78 -11.62 -6.33
CA SER A 30 5.34 -11.85 -6.41
C SER A 30 4.80 -12.35 -5.06
N VAL A 31 3.94 -11.56 -4.43
CA VAL A 31 3.18 -11.92 -3.22
C VAL A 31 1.70 -11.77 -3.54
N THR A 32 0.95 -12.86 -3.40
CA THR A 32 -0.47 -12.93 -3.79
C THR A 32 -1.35 -13.26 -2.59
N TRP A 33 -2.67 -13.18 -2.75
CA TRP A 33 -3.62 -13.67 -1.75
C TRP A 33 -3.37 -15.13 -1.36
N GLN A 34 -3.17 -16.01 -2.35
CA GLN A 34 -3.04 -17.46 -2.13
C GLN A 34 -1.71 -17.83 -1.47
N THR A 35 -0.65 -17.07 -1.76
CA THR A 35 0.72 -17.35 -1.29
C THR A 35 1.06 -16.65 0.02
N PHE A 36 0.43 -15.51 0.31
CA PHE A 36 0.73 -14.71 1.49
C PHE A 36 -0.51 -14.06 2.13
N GLY A 37 -1.26 -13.27 1.36
CA GLY A 37 -2.26 -12.34 1.90
C GLY A 37 -3.29 -13.02 2.81
N ARG A 38 -3.86 -14.15 2.39
CA ARG A 38 -4.83 -14.91 3.19
C ARG A 38 -4.23 -15.36 4.54
N GLY A 39 -3.02 -15.92 4.51
CA GLY A 39 -2.36 -16.42 5.73
C GLY A 39 -2.01 -15.30 6.70
N PHE A 40 -1.55 -14.15 6.17
CA PHE A 40 -1.28 -12.96 6.95
C PHE A 40 -2.55 -12.44 7.65
N LEU A 41 -3.64 -12.28 6.90
CA LEU A 41 -4.91 -11.77 7.43
C LEU A 41 -5.54 -12.71 8.45
N THR A 42 -5.52 -14.02 8.20
CA THR A 42 -6.00 -15.01 9.17
C THR A 42 -5.23 -14.93 10.49
N THR A 43 -3.90 -14.79 10.42
CA THR A 43 -3.03 -14.75 11.60
C THR A 43 -3.16 -13.44 12.38
N HIS A 44 -3.16 -12.29 11.70
CA HIS A 44 -2.99 -10.99 12.35
C HIS A 44 -4.29 -10.18 12.44
N CYS A 45 -5.29 -10.42 11.59
CA CYS A 45 -6.45 -9.54 11.46
C CYS A 45 -7.76 -10.22 11.86
N GLN A 46 -7.99 -11.44 11.39
CA GLN A 46 -9.29 -12.12 11.50
C GLN A 46 -9.70 -12.47 12.93
N GLY A 47 -8.77 -12.48 13.90
CA GLY A 47 -9.13 -12.60 15.32
C GLY A 47 -10.14 -11.55 15.79
N CYS A 48 -10.13 -10.35 15.19
CA CYS A 48 -11.12 -9.29 15.42
C CYS A 48 -11.97 -8.98 14.17
N HIS A 49 -11.41 -9.19 12.97
CA HIS A 49 -12.00 -8.80 11.69
C HIS A 49 -12.58 -9.97 10.87
N ALA A 50 -12.69 -11.19 11.37
CA ALA A 50 -13.52 -12.19 10.70
C ALA A 50 -15.01 -11.84 10.89
N SER A 51 -15.89 -12.08 9.92
CA SER A 51 -17.36 -11.92 10.15
C SER A 51 -17.86 -12.82 11.28
N THR A 52 -17.16 -13.92 11.52
CA THR A 52 -17.43 -14.91 12.57
C THR A 52 -16.61 -14.68 13.85
N ALA A 53 -15.84 -13.59 13.94
CA ALA A 53 -15.02 -13.31 15.11
C ALA A 53 -15.90 -13.21 16.38
N PRO A 54 -15.66 -14.04 17.41
CA PRO A 54 -16.50 -14.07 18.61
C PRO A 54 -16.36 -12.80 19.47
N ASP A 55 -15.22 -12.11 19.37
CA ASP A 55 -14.93 -10.86 20.04
C ASP A 55 -14.18 -9.92 19.10
N ARG A 56 -14.89 -8.91 18.58
CA ARG A 56 -14.36 -7.97 17.59
C ARG A 56 -13.48 -6.87 18.18
N ARG A 57 -13.38 -6.74 19.52
CA ARG A 57 -12.58 -5.69 20.18
C ARG A 57 -12.84 -4.26 19.67
N GLY A 58 -14.08 -3.99 19.23
CA GLY A 58 -14.47 -2.71 18.64
C GLY A 58 -14.32 -2.61 17.11
N ALA A 59 -13.82 -3.65 16.43
CA ALA A 59 -13.80 -3.70 14.97
C ALA A 59 -15.23 -3.62 14.39
N PRO A 60 -15.51 -2.74 13.42
CA PRO A 60 -16.86 -2.55 12.87
C PRO A 60 -17.40 -3.84 12.24
N PRO A 61 -18.69 -4.20 12.42
CA PRO A 61 -19.26 -5.45 11.89
C PRO A 61 -19.24 -5.55 10.36
N GLY A 62 -19.22 -4.43 9.64
CA GLY A 62 -19.10 -4.38 8.17
C GLY A 62 -17.66 -4.39 7.65
N LEU A 63 -16.65 -4.39 8.52
CA LEU A 63 -15.24 -4.38 8.16
C LEU A 63 -14.66 -5.78 8.41
N ALA A 64 -15.08 -6.72 7.58
CA ALA A 64 -14.62 -8.11 7.63
C ALA A 64 -13.57 -8.39 6.54
N PHE A 65 -12.59 -9.24 6.85
CA PHE A 65 -11.50 -9.61 5.94
C PHE A 65 -11.50 -11.11 5.65
N ASP A 66 -12.68 -11.67 5.35
CA ASP A 66 -12.86 -13.11 5.14
C ASP A 66 -12.44 -13.56 3.74
N ASP A 67 -12.51 -12.66 2.76
CA ASP A 67 -12.20 -12.92 1.36
C ASP A 67 -11.44 -11.78 0.69
N GLU A 68 -10.84 -12.09 -0.46
CA GLU A 68 -9.98 -11.19 -1.22
C GLU A 68 -10.73 -9.91 -1.64
N ALA A 69 -11.98 -10.03 -2.10
CA ALA A 69 -12.78 -8.90 -2.54
C ALA A 69 -13.14 -7.94 -1.39
N SER A 70 -13.36 -8.45 -0.18
CA SER A 70 -13.58 -7.63 1.02
C SER A 70 -12.33 -6.84 1.41
N VAL A 71 -11.14 -7.41 1.20
CA VAL A 71 -9.87 -6.75 1.47
C VAL A 71 -9.58 -5.68 0.44
N ALA A 72 -9.84 -5.95 -0.84
CA ALA A 72 -9.73 -4.97 -1.93
C ALA A 72 -10.52 -3.69 -1.65
N GLN A 73 -11.76 -3.83 -1.16
CA GLN A 73 -12.63 -2.70 -0.79
C GLN A 73 -12.07 -1.84 0.35
N HIS A 74 -11.18 -2.39 1.16
CA HIS A 74 -10.64 -1.74 2.37
C HIS A 74 -9.12 -1.60 2.34
N ARG A 75 -8.49 -1.82 1.18
CA ARG A 75 -7.05 -1.80 0.95
C ARG A 75 -6.35 -0.62 1.59
N ASP A 76 -6.80 0.60 1.31
CA ASP A 76 -6.16 1.82 1.79
C ASP A 76 -6.24 1.94 3.33
N ALA A 77 -7.35 1.52 3.92
CA ALA A 77 -7.51 1.52 5.38
C ALA A 77 -6.60 0.47 6.04
N ILE A 78 -6.42 -0.69 5.40
CA ILE A 78 -5.51 -1.74 5.87
C ILE A 78 -4.06 -1.25 5.81
N LEU A 79 -3.63 -0.69 4.67
CA LEU A 79 -2.31 -0.08 4.50
C LEU A 79 -2.06 0.97 5.59
N ALA A 80 -2.96 1.95 5.73
CA ALA A 80 -2.81 3.02 6.72
C ALA A 80 -2.69 2.51 8.17
N SER A 81 -3.36 1.40 8.49
CA SER A 81 -3.39 0.85 9.85
C SER A 81 -2.21 -0.07 10.17
N VAL A 82 -1.60 -0.70 9.15
CA VAL A 82 -0.61 -1.75 9.31
C VAL A 82 0.80 -1.32 8.88
N THR A 83 0.95 -0.36 7.96
CA THR A 83 2.25 -0.03 7.34
C THR A 83 2.71 1.40 7.58
N GLY A 84 1.90 2.27 8.20
CA GLY A 84 2.31 3.65 8.52
C GLY A 84 3.41 3.74 9.60
N ASP A 85 4.01 4.92 9.77
CA ASP A 85 5.12 5.19 10.72
C ASP A 85 4.81 4.78 12.17
N THR A 86 3.53 4.78 12.54
CA THR A 86 3.04 4.32 13.84
C THR A 86 1.87 3.38 13.61
N PRO A 87 2.12 2.10 13.30
CA PRO A 87 1.06 1.18 12.96
C PRO A 87 0.16 0.94 14.18
N THR A 88 -1.14 1.11 14.00
CA THR A 88 -2.12 1.03 15.09
C THR A 88 -2.80 -0.33 15.17
N MET A 89 -2.62 -1.18 14.16
CA MET A 89 -3.18 -2.52 14.11
C MET A 89 -2.09 -3.58 13.86
N PRO A 90 -2.23 -4.77 14.47
CA PRO A 90 -3.15 -5.12 15.57
C PRO A 90 -2.80 -4.41 16.90
N PRO A 91 -3.77 -4.21 17.81
CA PRO A 91 -3.61 -3.37 19.00
C PRO A 91 -2.69 -3.95 20.08
N ASN A 92 -2.48 -5.27 20.12
CA ASN A 92 -1.71 -5.95 21.18
C ASN A 92 -0.28 -6.33 20.73
N GLY A 93 0.26 -5.60 19.77
CA GLY A 93 1.44 -6.06 19.03
C GLY A 93 1.03 -6.92 17.83
N GLY A 94 1.88 -6.90 16.81
CA GLY A 94 1.46 -7.21 15.45
C GLY A 94 2.49 -7.99 14.63
N PRO A 95 2.31 -7.99 13.30
CA PRO A 95 3.28 -8.54 12.38
C PRO A 95 4.67 -7.94 12.58
N THR A 96 5.68 -8.70 12.18
CA THR A 96 7.07 -8.23 12.10
C THR A 96 7.21 -7.10 11.07
N GLN A 97 8.33 -6.38 11.07
CA GLN A 97 8.57 -5.36 10.03
C GLN A 97 8.57 -6.01 8.63
N ASP A 98 9.26 -7.15 8.46
CA ASP A 98 9.27 -7.90 7.21
C ASP A 98 7.85 -8.27 6.74
N ASP A 99 6.96 -8.69 7.64
CA ASP A 99 5.57 -8.98 7.29
C ASP A 99 4.77 -7.71 6.92
N ARG A 100 5.09 -6.56 7.54
CA ARG A 100 4.50 -5.26 7.18
C ARG A 100 4.95 -4.81 5.80
N ASP A 101 6.21 -5.01 5.47
CA ASP A 101 6.74 -4.67 4.14
C ASP A 101 6.13 -5.59 3.08
N ARG A 102 5.98 -6.88 3.39
CA ARG A 102 5.33 -7.84 2.48
C ARG A 102 3.83 -7.58 2.28
N VAL A 103 3.09 -7.16 3.32
CA VAL A 103 1.68 -6.78 3.15
C VAL A 103 1.53 -5.45 2.43
N ALA A 104 2.46 -4.51 2.62
CA ALA A 104 2.53 -3.29 1.81
C ALA A 104 2.72 -3.66 0.34
N LEU A 105 3.73 -4.48 0.04
CA LEU A 105 4.04 -4.90 -1.31
C LEU A 105 2.88 -5.64 -1.98
N TRP A 106 2.27 -6.61 -1.29
CA TRP A 106 1.10 -7.33 -1.80
C TRP A 106 -0.04 -6.36 -2.13
N LEU A 107 -0.43 -5.50 -1.18
CA LEU A 107 -1.54 -4.59 -1.40
C LEU A 107 -1.20 -3.55 -2.47
N LEU A 108 0.04 -3.08 -2.59
CA LEU A 108 0.43 -2.06 -3.56
C LEU A 108 0.56 -2.60 -4.98
N CYS A 109 1.17 -3.78 -5.14
CA CYS A 109 1.68 -4.27 -6.41
C CYS A 109 0.89 -5.44 -7.03
N ASP A 110 0.22 -6.23 -6.20
CA ASP A 110 -0.71 -7.28 -6.66
C ASP A 110 -2.03 -7.11 -5.89
N PRO A 111 -2.70 -5.96 -6.07
CA PRO A 111 -3.88 -5.64 -5.29
C PRO A 111 -4.97 -6.71 -5.51
N PRO A 112 -5.62 -7.16 -4.43
CA PRO A 112 -6.76 -8.07 -4.50
C PRO A 112 -7.97 -7.48 -5.23
#